data_AF-A0A377NES8-F1
#
_entry.id   AF-A0A377NES8-F1
#
_cell.length_a   1.000
_cell.length_b   1.000
_cell.length_c   1.000
_cell.angle_alpha   90.00
_cell.angle_beta   90.00
_cell.angle_gamma   90.00
#
_symmetry.space_group_name_H-M   'P 1'
#
loop_
_entity.id
_entity.type
_entity.pdbx_description
1 polymer ?
#
loop_
_entity_poly.entity_id
_entity_poly.type
_entity_poly.pdbx_seq_one_letter_code
_entity_poly.pdbx_strand_id
1 'polypeptide(L)'
;MTVISSIFRPSARLAVAISLGFSGVALAAEPAFLQPAQLAVVKQQLAQHQAAQQTQEAYRQLLAAADKALEKPNLSVTDKGMTPPSGSKHDYLSLSAYWWADSSKPDGLPWVRKDGKVNPASKNDQSDGVRLADFTARVQNLTLAWYFSGEQKYADKAASLLRTWFINPETRMNPNLNFAQGVPGIAAGRNTGVLDGRYFATRIVDSLVLLDGNPAWKTQDQLAMRQWMSQYLDWLQTNKLAMKESRTENKPRQLVCHAGGGHRVVSR
;
A
#
# COMPACT_ATOMS: atom_id res chain seq x y z
N MET A 1 -24.08 12.08 8.71
CA MET A 1 -23.24 11.51 7.63
C MET A 1 -22.97 12.63 6.64
N THR A 2 -21.76 13.20 6.60
CA THR A 2 -21.14 14.03 5.52
C THR A 2 -20.08 14.93 6.16
N VAL A 3 -18.95 14.37 6.64
CA VAL A 3 -17.66 15.07 6.83
C VAL A 3 -16.52 14.03 6.78
N ILE A 4 -16.39 13.30 5.67
CA ILE A 4 -15.19 12.46 5.37
C ILE A 4 -14.70 12.70 3.93
N SER A 5 -15.40 13.49 3.14
CA SER A 5 -15.12 13.73 1.72
C SER A 5 -14.04 14.78 1.44
N SER A 6 -13.50 15.47 2.44
CA SER A 6 -12.65 16.67 2.23
C SER A 6 -11.13 16.41 2.16
N ILE A 7 -10.66 15.18 2.32
CA ILE A 7 -9.21 14.88 2.35
C ILE A 7 -8.66 14.50 0.97
N PHE A 8 -9.52 14.24 -0.02
CA PHE A 8 -9.12 13.85 -1.38
C PHE A 8 -9.32 14.99 -2.38
N ARG A 9 -8.31 15.28 -3.21
CA ARG A 9 -8.35 16.35 -4.22
C ARG A 9 -9.24 15.99 -5.42
N PRO A 10 -10.10 16.93 -5.91
CA PRO A 10 -10.54 16.96 -7.29
C PRO A 10 -9.56 17.75 -8.17
N SER A 11 -9.46 17.37 -9.44
CA SER A 11 -8.49 17.90 -10.41
C SER A 11 -8.92 19.25 -11.00
N ALA A 12 -8.11 20.30 -10.78
CA ALA A 12 -8.20 21.57 -11.51
C ALA A 12 -6.84 21.93 -12.12
N ARG A 13 -6.84 22.27 -13.41
CA ARG A 13 -5.68 22.75 -14.16
C ARG A 13 -5.74 24.28 -14.21
N LEU A 14 -4.67 24.95 -13.82
CA LEU A 14 -4.37 26.30 -14.25
C LEU A 14 -2.87 26.40 -14.52
N ALA A 15 -2.51 26.76 -15.75
CA ALA A 15 -1.14 26.96 -16.17
C ALA A 15 -0.85 28.46 -16.18
N VAL A 16 0.20 28.87 -15.46
CA VAL A 16 0.86 30.18 -15.64
C VAL A 16 2.36 29.89 -15.63
N ALA A 17 3.03 30.26 -16.71
CA ALA A 17 4.48 30.11 -16.86
C ALA A 17 5.17 31.41 -16.48
N ILE A 18 6.03 31.36 -15.47
CA ILE A 18 7.04 32.39 -15.17
C ILE A 18 8.37 31.68 -15.04
N SER A 19 9.30 32.01 -15.94
CA SER A 19 10.67 31.50 -15.99
C SER A 19 11.57 32.28 -15.04
N LEU A 20 12.02 31.63 -13.96
CA LEU A 20 13.11 32.08 -13.09
C LEU A 20 14.11 30.93 -12.91
N GLY A 21 15.40 31.27 -12.90
CA GLY A 21 16.53 30.35 -12.95
C GLY A 21 16.47 29.22 -11.92
N PHE A 22 16.62 27.99 -12.40
CA PHE A 22 16.72 26.80 -11.55
C PHE A 22 18.10 26.75 -10.90
N SER A 23 18.24 27.41 -9.75
CA SER A 23 19.05 26.81 -8.70
C SER A 23 18.33 25.52 -8.31
N GLY A 24 18.99 24.38 -8.43
CA GLY A 24 18.42 23.06 -8.14
C GLY A 24 18.11 22.92 -6.66
N VAL A 25 17.04 23.55 -6.20
CA VAL A 25 16.38 23.19 -4.96
C VAL A 25 15.77 21.83 -5.25
N ALA A 26 16.33 20.78 -4.63
CA ALA A 26 15.66 19.50 -4.58
C ALA A 26 14.30 19.76 -3.90
N LEU A 27 13.23 19.85 -4.69
CA LEU A 27 11.88 19.90 -4.15
C LEU A 27 11.70 18.61 -3.35
N ALA A 28 11.47 18.75 -2.05
CA ALA A 28 11.10 17.63 -1.21
C ALA A 28 9.91 16.92 -1.86
N ALA A 29 9.93 15.59 -1.89
CA ALA A 29 8.82 14.84 -2.43
C ALA A 29 7.55 15.20 -1.65
N GLU A 30 6.47 15.52 -2.37
CA GLU A 30 5.18 15.80 -1.75
C GLU A 30 4.40 14.49 -1.59
N PRO A 31 3.66 14.28 -0.48
CA PRO A 31 2.73 13.16 -0.35
C PRO A 31 1.73 13.13 -1.51
N ALA A 32 1.45 11.94 -2.02
CA ALA A 32 0.59 11.72 -3.18
C ALA A 32 -0.91 11.74 -2.83
N PHE A 33 -1.29 11.33 -1.61
CA PHE A 33 -2.68 11.22 -1.17
C PHE A 33 -3.03 12.14 0.00
N LEU A 34 -2.11 12.31 0.94
CA LEU A 34 -2.22 13.22 2.07
C LEU A 34 -1.99 14.67 1.63
N GLN A 35 -2.70 15.61 2.25
CA GLN A 35 -2.55 17.04 1.97
C GLN A 35 -1.67 17.69 3.05
N PRO A 36 -0.42 18.08 2.76
CA PRO A 36 0.51 18.60 3.77
C PRO A 36 0.00 19.81 4.52
N ALA A 37 -0.63 20.76 3.81
CA ALA A 37 -1.21 21.95 4.42
C ALA A 37 -2.30 21.58 5.45
N GLN A 38 -3.16 20.63 5.12
CA GLN A 38 -4.20 20.16 6.03
C GLN A 38 -3.61 19.39 7.22
N LEU A 39 -2.58 18.57 7.00
CA LEU A 39 -1.86 17.87 8.07
C LEU A 39 -1.25 18.85 9.07
N ALA A 40 -0.61 19.92 8.57
CA ALA A 40 -0.01 20.95 9.41
C ALA A 40 -1.07 21.69 10.25
N VAL A 41 -2.21 22.07 9.65
CA VAL A 41 -3.33 22.69 10.37
C VAL A 41 -3.85 21.77 11.47
N VAL A 42 -4.10 20.50 11.16
CA VAL A 42 -4.61 19.53 12.15
C VAL A 42 -3.59 19.32 13.28
N LYS A 43 -2.30 19.21 12.95
CA LYS A 43 -1.23 19.07 13.94
C LYS A 43 -1.19 20.26 14.89
N GLN A 44 -1.27 21.48 14.36
CA GLN A 44 -1.31 22.70 15.17
C GLN A 44 -2.56 22.74 16.06
N GLN A 45 -3.74 22.43 15.53
CA GLN A 45 -4.98 22.39 16.29
C GLN A 45 -4.94 21.36 17.42
N LEU A 46 -4.34 20.19 17.19
CA LEU A 46 -4.13 19.16 18.22
C LEU A 46 -3.18 19.66 19.31
N ALA A 47 -2.04 20.26 18.93
CA ALA A 47 -1.05 20.79 19.88
C ALA A 47 -1.59 21.94 20.73
N GLN A 48 -2.50 22.76 20.18
CA GLN A 48 -3.13 23.89 20.88
C GLN A 48 -4.43 23.50 21.61
N HIS A 49 -4.81 22.20 21.60
CA HIS A 49 -6.08 21.71 22.15
C HIS A 49 -7.34 22.38 21.55
N GLN A 50 -7.25 22.86 20.31
CA GLN A 50 -8.32 23.56 19.57
C GLN A 50 -8.98 22.68 18.51
N ALA A 51 -8.49 21.46 18.30
CA ALA A 51 -9.09 20.53 17.34
C ALA A 51 -10.53 20.18 17.74
N ALA A 52 -11.42 20.08 16.74
CA ALA A 52 -12.80 19.63 16.96
C ALA A 52 -12.85 18.26 17.66
N GLN A 53 -13.90 17.99 18.42
CA GLN A 53 -14.05 16.75 19.22
C GLN A 53 -13.85 15.48 18.38
N GLN A 54 -14.37 15.45 17.16
CA GLN A 54 -14.20 14.32 16.25
C GLN A 54 -12.72 14.09 15.88
N THR A 55 -11.96 15.16 15.64
CA THR A 55 -10.52 15.09 15.35
C THR A 55 -9.74 14.61 16.56
N GLN A 56 -10.08 15.07 17.76
CA GLN A 56 -9.46 14.59 19.00
C GLN A 56 -9.72 13.09 19.23
N GLU A 57 -10.94 12.61 18.96
CA GLU A 57 -11.28 11.20 19.07
C GLU A 57 -10.52 10.35 18.04
N ALA A 58 -10.47 10.80 16.78
CA ALA A 58 -9.67 10.13 15.74
C ALA A 58 -8.18 10.07 16.11
N TYR A 59 -7.66 11.14 16.71
CA TYR A 59 -6.27 11.18 17.19
C TYR A 59 -6.03 10.19 18.34
N ARG A 60 -6.94 10.07 19.31
CA ARG A 60 -6.86 9.04 20.37
C ARG A 60 -6.88 7.62 19.80
N GLN A 61 -7.75 7.36 18.84
CA GLN A 61 -7.84 6.06 18.18
C GLN A 61 -6.56 5.73 17.39
N LEU A 62 -5.97 6.73 16.72
CA LEU A 62 -4.70 6.60 16.03
C LEU A 62 -3.57 6.22 17.00
N LEU A 63 -3.44 6.93 18.13
CA LEU A 63 -2.44 6.62 19.14
C LEU A 63 -2.64 5.21 19.72
N ALA A 64 -3.87 4.85 20.09
CA ALA A 64 -4.18 3.51 20.59
C ALA A 64 -3.85 2.39 19.57
N ALA A 65 -4.06 2.65 18.27
CA ALA A 65 -3.67 1.71 17.22
C ALA A 65 -2.15 1.62 17.04
N ALA A 66 -1.44 2.75 17.17
CA ALA A 66 0.01 2.82 17.08
C ALA A 66 0.68 2.14 18.28
N ASP A 67 0.22 2.38 19.50
CA ASP A 67 0.70 1.71 20.71
C ASP A 67 0.54 0.19 20.61
N LYS A 68 -0.63 -0.30 20.19
CA LYS A 68 -0.84 -1.73 19.92
C LYS A 68 0.09 -2.28 18.83
N ALA A 69 0.53 -1.46 17.89
CA ALA A 69 1.46 -1.89 16.85
C ALA A 69 2.91 -1.97 17.34
N LEU A 70 3.29 -1.20 18.38
CA LEU A 70 4.62 -1.28 19.00
C LEU A 70 4.88 -2.66 19.61
N GLU A 71 3.87 -3.25 20.25
CA GLU A 71 3.95 -4.53 20.95
C GLU A 71 3.99 -5.76 20.03
N LYS A 72 3.66 -5.58 18.74
CA LYS A 72 3.55 -6.69 17.80
C LYS A 72 4.85 -6.91 17.02
N PRO A 73 5.15 -8.16 16.60
CA PRO A 73 6.31 -8.43 15.76
C PRO A 73 6.19 -7.71 14.41
N ASN A 74 7.34 -7.53 13.76
CA ASN A 74 7.36 -7.08 12.38
C ASN A 74 6.84 -8.20 11.48
N LEU A 75 6.04 -7.82 10.49
CA LEU A 75 5.46 -8.76 9.52
C LEU A 75 6.36 -8.87 8.30
N SER A 76 6.40 -10.04 7.69
CA SER A 76 7.10 -10.33 6.44
C SER A 76 6.24 -11.21 5.53
N VAL A 77 6.41 -11.07 4.21
CA VAL A 77 5.84 -12.06 3.27
C VAL A 77 6.38 -13.47 3.50
N THR A 78 7.53 -13.63 4.14
CA THR A 78 8.11 -14.96 4.37
C THR A 78 7.41 -15.74 5.50
N ASP A 79 6.61 -15.07 6.33
CA ASP A 79 5.90 -15.65 7.48
C ASP A 79 4.70 -16.53 7.08
N LYS A 80 4.31 -16.54 5.80
CA LYS A 80 3.16 -17.33 5.35
C LYS A 80 3.40 -18.84 5.47
N GLY A 81 2.34 -19.58 5.73
CA GLY A 81 2.39 -21.05 5.74
C GLY A 81 2.70 -21.66 4.37
N MET A 82 2.01 -21.20 3.31
CA MET A 82 2.18 -21.76 1.95
C MET A 82 3.46 -21.29 1.27
N THR A 83 4.05 -22.13 0.42
CA THR A 83 5.13 -21.72 -0.47
C THR A 83 4.55 -21.38 -1.84
N PRO A 84 4.82 -20.19 -2.41
CA PRO A 84 4.41 -19.86 -3.77
C PRO A 84 4.94 -20.87 -4.79
N PRO A 85 4.28 -21.02 -5.96
CA PRO A 85 4.72 -21.97 -7.00
C PRO A 85 6.15 -21.78 -7.52
N SER A 86 6.76 -20.61 -7.32
CA SER A 86 8.18 -20.38 -7.63
C SER A 86 9.15 -21.14 -6.73
N GLY A 87 8.68 -21.66 -5.58
CA GLY A 87 9.52 -22.21 -4.53
C GLY A 87 10.09 -21.16 -3.56
N SER A 88 9.89 -19.86 -3.81
CA SER A 88 10.45 -18.78 -3.00
C SER A 88 9.43 -18.17 -2.04
N LYS A 89 9.73 -18.14 -0.74
CA LYS A 89 8.92 -17.46 0.28
C LYS A 89 8.90 -15.94 0.12
N HIS A 90 9.85 -15.36 -0.62
CA HIS A 90 9.91 -13.92 -0.91
C HIS A 90 8.85 -13.45 -1.90
N ASP A 91 8.25 -14.36 -2.66
CA ASP A 91 7.16 -13.99 -3.58
C ASP A 91 5.85 -13.81 -2.82
N TYR A 92 5.16 -12.70 -3.06
CA TYR A 92 3.84 -12.45 -2.48
C TYR A 92 2.81 -13.43 -3.04
N LEU A 93 2.04 -14.04 -2.14
CA LEU A 93 0.98 -15.00 -2.47
C LEU A 93 -0.33 -14.59 -1.81
N SER A 94 -1.42 -14.52 -2.56
CA SER A 94 -2.77 -14.40 -1.98
C SER A 94 -3.76 -15.26 -2.75
N LEU A 95 -4.85 -15.66 -2.10
CA LEU A 95 -5.90 -16.45 -2.73
C LEU A 95 -7.12 -15.59 -3.06
N SER A 96 -7.81 -15.92 -4.15
CA SER A 96 -9.04 -15.22 -4.52
C SER A 96 -10.17 -15.50 -3.51
N ALA A 97 -10.82 -14.43 -3.04
CA ALA A 97 -11.72 -14.51 -1.89
C ALA A 97 -13.00 -15.32 -2.11
N TYR A 98 -13.49 -15.43 -3.34
CA TYR A 98 -14.79 -16.07 -3.65
C TYR A 98 -14.65 -17.44 -4.31
N TRP A 99 -13.48 -18.07 -4.20
CA TRP A 99 -13.22 -19.39 -4.76
C TRP A 99 -13.06 -20.41 -3.64
N TRP A 100 -13.66 -21.58 -3.80
CA TRP A 100 -13.75 -22.61 -2.77
C TRP A 100 -13.42 -23.99 -3.34
N ALA A 101 -12.91 -24.90 -2.51
CA ALA A 101 -12.76 -26.29 -2.92
C ALA A 101 -14.08 -26.89 -3.43
N ASP A 102 -14.00 -27.65 -4.52
CA ASP A 102 -15.15 -28.34 -5.11
C ASP A 102 -15.42 -29.63 -4.34
N SER A 103 -16.51 -29.65 -3.55
CA SER A 103 -16.89 -30.82 -2.76
C SER A 103 -17.30 -32.03 -3.58
N SER A 104 -17.50 -31.89 -4.90
CA SER A 104 -17.76 -33.02 -5.80
C SER A 104 -16.49 -33.75 -6.26
N LYS A 105 -15.30 -33.22 -5.94
CA LYS A 105 -14.00 -33.73 -6.38
C LYS A 105 -13.21 -34.29 -5.20
N PRO A 106 -12.55 -35.46 -5.35
CA PRO A 106 -11.79 -36.07 -4.26
C PRO A 106 -10.68 -35.18 -3.68
N ASP A 107 -10.06 -34.36 -4.52
CA ASP A 107 -8.97 -33.43 -4.17
C ASP A 107 -9.46 -31.99 -3.97
N GLY A 108 -10.77 -31.74 -4.14
CA GLY A 108 -11.34 -30.40 -4.05
C GLY A 108 -10.96 -29.46 -5.20
N LEU A 109 -10.36 -29.95 -6.28
CA LEU A 109 -9.85 -29.15 -7.40
C LEU A 109 -10.59 -29.44 -8.73
N PRO A 110 -10.67 -28.45 -9.64
CA PRO A 110 -10.32 -27.04 -9.43
C PRO A 110 -11.28 -26.36 -8.45
N TRP A 111 -10.84 -25.29 -7.79
CA TRP A 111 -11.76 -24.50 -6.97
C TRP A 111 -12.91 -23.95 -7.83
N VAL A 112 -14.09 -23.82 -7.22
CA VAL A 112 -15.30 -23.27 -7.84
C VAL A 112 -15.67 -21.91 -7.24
N ARG A 113 -16.19 -21.00 -8.07
CA ARG A 113 -16.58 -19.66 -7.64
C ARG A 113 -17.92 -19.70 -6.90
N LYS A 114 -17.96 -19.12 -5.69
CA LYS A 114 -19.18 -18.88 -4.89
C LYS A 114 -19.25 -17.38 -4.59
N ASP A 115 -19.92 -16.63 -5.46
CA ASP A 115 -19.94 -15.17 -5.37
C ASP A 115 -20.56 -14.66 -4.06
N GLY A 116 -20.00 -13.58 -3.51
CA GLY A 116 -20.40 -13.02 -2.22
C GLY A 116 -20.05 -13.85 -0.98
N LYS A 117 -19.53 -15.09 -1.15
CA LYS A 117 -19.12 -15.96 -0.04
C LYS A 117 -17.61 -15.97 0.11
N VAL A 118 -17.09 -15.24 1.09
CA VAL A 118 -15.65 -15.18 1.38
C VAL A 118 -15.16 -16.54 1.92
N ASN A 119 -14.19 -17.14 1.24
CA ASN A 119 -13.50 -18.34 1.69
C ASN A 119 -12.50 -17.99 2.81
N PRO A 120 -12.66 -18.56 4.03
CA PRO A 120 -11.70 -18.38 5.12
C PRO A 120 -10.27 -18.78 4.77
N ALA A 121 -10.08 -19.71 3.83
CA ALA A 121 -8.75 -20.08 3.33
C ALA A 121 -8.00 -18.90 2.67
N SER A 122 -8.73 -17.88 2.20
CA SER A 122 -8.14 -16.63 1.67
C SER A 122 -7.91 -15.54 2.72
N LYS A 123 -8.31 -15.78 3.98
CA LYS A 123 -8.34 -14.81 5.09
C LYS A 123 -7.69 -15.39 6.36
N ASN A 124 -6.51 -15.98 6.20
CA ASN A 124 -5.72 -16.54 7.29
C ASN A 124 -4.22 -16.33 7.03
N ASP A 125 -3.38 -16.92 7.87
CA ASP A 125 -1.92 -16.77 7.81
C ASP A 125 -1.24 -17.68 6.77
N GLN A 126 -1.98 -18.52 6.05
CA GLN A 126 -1.42 -19.39 5.00
C GLN A 126 -0.98 -18.60 3.77
N SER A 127 -1.52 -17.40 3.56
CA SER A 127 -1.16 -16.48 2.46
C SER A 127 -0.94 -15.05 2.99
N ASP A 128 -0.57 -14.13 2.11
CA ASP A 128 -0.12 -12.77 2.46
C ASP A 128 -1.21 -11.70 2.42
N GLY A 129 -2.42 -12.00 1.91
CA GLY A 129 -3.43 -10.97 1.67
C GLY A 129 -3.87 -10.19 2.92
N VAL A 130 -4.11 -10.90 4.03
CA VAL A 130 -4.43 -10.28 5.33
C VAL A 130 -3.19 -9.59 5.91
N ARG A 131 -2.03 -10.26 5.81
CA ARG A 131 -0.76 -9.79 6.34
C ARG A 131 -0.31 -8.47 5.71
N LEU A 132 -0.43 -8.33 4.39
CA LEU A 132 -0.12 -7.11 3.66
C LEU A 132 -1.05 -5.96 4.07
N ALA A 133 -2.35 -6.24 4.23
CA ALA A 133 -3.31 -5.24 4.67
C ALA A 133 -3.01 -4.75 6.10
N ASP A 134 -2.62 -5.64 7.00
CA ASP A 134 -2.23 -5.33 8.38
C ASP A 134 -0.89 -4.58 8.43
N PHE A 135 0.14 -5.10 7.77
CA PHE A 135 1.45 -4.45 7.63
C PHE A 135 1.33 -2.99 7.17
N THR A 136 0.64 -2.76 6.05
CA THR A 136 0.52 -1.40 5.49
C THR A 136 -0.32 -0.48 6.37
N ALA A 137 -1.33 -1.00 7.08
CA ALA A 137 -2.12 -0.23 8.05
C ALA A 137 -1.28 0.16 9.28
N ARG A 138 -0.45 -0.76 9.80
CA ARG A 138 0.45 -0.47 10.92
C ARG A 138 1.47 0.60 10.57
N VAL A 139 2.12 0.49 9.40
CA VAL A 139 3.07 1.52 8.93
C VAL A 139 2.38 2.88 8.86
N GLN A 140 1.22 2.97 8.22
CA GLN A 140 0.48 4.23 8.12
C GLN A 140 0.10 4.82 9.49
N ASN A 141 -0.43 3.99 10.38
CA ASN A 141 -0.83 4.43 11.72
C ASN A 141 0.38 4.90 12.54
N LEU A 142 1.48 4.15 12.53
CA LEU A 142 2.70 4.51 13.23
C LEU A 142 3.31 5.81 12.69
N THR A 143 3.40 5.95 11.37
CA THR A 143 3.93 7.18 10.75
C THR A 143 3.07 8.39 11.07
N LEU A 144 1.74 8.28 10.98
CA LEU A 144 0.84 9.38 11.33
C LEU A 144 0.86 9.68 12.83
N ALA A 145 0.93 8.65 13.68
CA ALA A 145 1.05 8.83 15.13
C ALA A 145 2.34 9.59 15.48
N TRP A 146 3.48 9.22 14.90
CA TRP A 146 4.72 10.00 15.01
C TRP A 146 4.54 11.42 14.49
N TYR A 147 3.98 11.60 13.30
CA TYR A 147 3.83 12.93 12.71
C TYR A 147 3.04 13.88 13.61
N PHE A 148 1.92 13.43 14.19
CA PHE A 148 1.07 14.27 15.04
C PHE A 148 1.56 14.41 16.48
N SER A 149 2.06 13.33 17.10
CA SER A 149 2.51 13.35 18.51
C SER A 149 3.94 13.86 18.69
N GLY A 150 4.79 13.69 17.68
CA GLY A 150 6.23 13.88 17.79
C GLY A 150 6.97 12.75 18.50
N GLU A 151 6.29 11.69 18.96
CA GLU A 151 6.94 10.59 19.68
C GLU A 151 7.74 9.68 18.73
N GLN A 152 9.07 9.71 18.89
CA GLN A 152 10.01 9.02 17.99
C GLN A 152 9.81 7.49 17.93
N LYS A 153 9.32 6.87 19.02
CA LYS A 153 9.06 5.42 19.11
C LYS A 153 8.20 4.89 17.96
N TYR A 154 7.24 5.68 17.46
CA TYR A 154 6.37 5.24 16.37
C TYR A 154 7.11 5.26 15.02
N ALA A 155 7.96 6.27 14.76
CA ALA A 155 8.78 6.32 13.55
C ALA A 155 9.81 5.18 13.53
N ASP A 156 10.44 4.88 14.67
CA ASP A 156 11.40 3.77 14.79
C ASP A 156 10.73 2.43 14.43
N LYS A 157 9.52 2.19 14.94
CA LYS A 157 8.76 0.98 14.63
C LYS A 157 8.30 0.94 13.17
N ALA A 158 7.83 2.06 12.61
CA ALA A 158 7.43 2.15 11.20
C ALA A 158 8.62 1.83 10.27
N ALA A 159 9.78 2.43 10.53
CA ALA A 159 11.02 2.16 9.78
C ALA A 159 11.44 0.69 9.90
N SER A 160 11.32 0.09 11.09
CA SER A 160 11.61 -1.33 11.32
C SER A 160 10.72 -2.27 10.50
N LEU A 161 9.41 -1.99 10.46
CA LEU A 161 8.44 -2.70 9.61
C LEU A 161 8.79 -2.58 8.12
N LEU A 162 9.06 -1.36 7.65
CA LEU A 162 9.42 -1.10 6.25
C LEU A 162 10.70 -1.85 5.84
N ARG A 163 11.74 -1.82 6.66
CA ARG A 163 12.97 -2.59 6.42
C ARG A 163 12.70 -4.08 6.34
N THR A 164 11.92 -4.61 7.28
CA THR A 164 11.58 -6.05 7.31
C THR A 164 10.83 -6.47 6.04
N TRP A 165 9.85 -5.68 5.60
CA TRP A 165 9.04 -6.05 4.45
C TRP A 165 9.74 -5.85 3.10
N PHE A 166 10.58 -4.83 2.95
CA PHE A 166 11.09 -4.44 1.62
C PHE A 166 12.60 -4.57 1.43
N ILE A 167 13.39 -4.53 2.51
CA ILE A 167 14.85 -4.31 2.41
C ILE A 167 15.62 -5.53 2.90
N ASN A 168 15.32 -6.01 4.11
CA ASN A 168 16.05 -7.07 4.78
C ASN A 168 16.10 -8.34 3.90
N PRO A 169 17.28 -8.83 3.49
CA PRO A 169 17.39 -9.91 2.50
C PRO A 169 16.66 -11.20 2.90
N GLU A 170 16.61 -11.51 4.20
CA GLU A 170 15.96 -12.71 4.75
C GLU A 170 14.43 -12.65 4.74
N THR A 171 13.85 -11.44 4.71
CA THR A 171 12.40 -11.24 4.93
C THR A 171 11.73 -10.44 3.81
N ARG A 172 12.49 -9.83 2.90
CA ARG A 172 11.95 -8.89 1.92
C ARG A 172 10.97 -9.54 0.95
N MET A 173 10.00 -8.77 0.50
CA MET A 173 9.12 -9.10 -0.61
C MET A 173 9.82 -8.83 -1.94
N ASN A 174 9.72 -9.76 -2.90
CA ASN A 174 10.10 -9.48 -4.28
C ASN A 174 9.16 -8.44 -4.89
N PRO A 175 9.64 -7.49 -5.71
CA PRO A 175 8.87 -6.34 -6.21
C PRO A 175 7.91 -6.72 -7.35
N ASN A 176 6.99 -7.65 -7.09
CA ASN A 176 5.97 -8.10 -8.04
C ASN A 176 4.77 -8.73 -7.31
N LEU A 177 3.66 -8.93 -8.04
CA LEU A 177 2.47 -9.63 -7.54
C LEU A 177 2.10 -10.83 -8.43
N ASN A 178 3.11 -11.59 -8.87
CA ASN A 178 2.92 -12.70 -9.81
C ASN A 178 1.96 -13.80 -9.30
N PHE A 179 1.87 -14.00 -7.98
CA PHE A 179 1.03 -15.02 -7.34
C PHE A 179 -0.11 -14.41 -6.51
N ALA A 180 -0.52 -13.19 -6.83
CA ALA A 180 -1.65 -12.55 -6.17
C ALA A 180 -2.99 -13.09 -6.69
N GLN A 181 -3.93 -13.28 -5.76
CA GLN A 181 -5.28 -13.80 -5.97
C GLN A 181 -5.32 -15.07 -6.82
N GLY A 182 -4.37 -15.98 -6.60
CA GLY A 182 -4.37 -17.31 -7.20
C GLY A 182 -5.66 -18.09 -6.89
N VAL A 183 -5.96 -19.04 -7.74
CA VAL A 183 -7.09 -19.97 -7.61
C VAL A 183 -6.55 -21.39 -7.78
N PRO A 184 -6.47 -22.19 -6.71
CA PRO A 184 -5.99 -23.57 -6.77
C PRO A 184 -6.68 -24.39 -7.86
N GLY A 185 -5.88 -25.11 -8.64
CA GLY A 185 -6.34 -25.89 -9.81
C GLY A 185 -6.66 -25.06 -11.07
N ILE A 186 -6.54 -23.73 -11.03
CA ILE A 186 -6.88 -22.85 -12.17
C ILE A 186 -5.73 -21.92 -12.54
N ALA A 187 -5.22 -21.14 -11.59
CA ALA A 187 -4.21 -20.12 -11.87
C ALA A 187 -3.35 -19.84 -10.63
N ALA A 188 -2.03 -19.80 -10.82
CA ALA A 188 -1.08 -19.46 -9.76
C ALA A 188 -1.21 -18.00 -9.28
N GLY A 189 -1.60 -17.09 -10.18
CA GLY A 189 -1.91 -15.70 -9.89
C GLY A 189 -2.78 -15.11 -11.00
N ARG A 190 -3.37 -13.94 -10.75
CA ARG A 190 -4.38 -13.33 -11.64
C ARG A 190 -4.16 -11.83 -11.78
N ASN A 191 -4.57 -11.27 -12.92
CA ASN A 191 -4.51 -9.82 -13.14
C ASN A 191 -5.27 -9.04 -12.07
N THR A 192 -6.40 -9.55 -11.58
CA THR A 192 -7.17 -8.91 -10.49
C THR A 192 -6.39 -8.82 -9.18
N GLY A 193 -5.37 -9.67 -9.01
CA GLY A 193 -4.46 -9.66 -7.86
C GLY A 193 -3.55 -8.44 -7.79
N VAL A 194 -3.34 -7.73 -8.90
CA VAL A 194 -2.61 -6.44 -8.92
C VAL A 194 -3.25 -5.43 -7.96
N LEU A 195 -4.57 -5.52 -7.75
CA LEU A 195 -5.28 -4.66 -6.81
C LEU A 195 -4.82 -4.81 -5.36
N ASP A 196 -4.23 -5.94 -4.95
CA ASP A 196 -3.68 -6.09 -3.60
C ASP A 196 -2.59 -5.03 -3.34
N GLY A 197 -1.83 -4.66 -4.38
CA GLY A 197 -0.80 -3.62 -4.34
C GLY A 197 -1.32 -2.20 -4.13
N ARG A 198 -2.64 -1.96 -4.12
CA ARG A 198 -3.23 -0.63 -3.86
C ARG A 198 -2.78 -0.04 -2.51
N TYR A 199 -2.45 -0.89 -1.55
CA TYR A 199 -1.98 -0.45 -0.24
C TYR A 199 -0.57 0.14 -0.29
N PHE A 200 0.27 -0.27 -1.25
CA PHE A 200 1.58 0.37 -1.44
C PHE A 200 1.40 1.83 -1.83
N ALA A 201 0.54 2.11 -2.82
CA ALA A 201 0.24 3.47 -3.24
C ALA A 201 -0.42 4.28 -2.10
N THR A 202 -1.54 3.78 -1.56
CA THR A 202 -2.41 4.56 -0.67
C THR A 202 -1.92 4.68 0.78
N ARG A 203 -0.91 3.89 1.19
CA ARG A 203 -0.43 3.87 2.59
C ARG A 203 1.09 4.00 2.70
N ILE A 204 1.85 3.31 1.85
CA ILE A 204 3.31 3.25 1.99
C ILE A 204 4.00 4.47 1.38
N VAL A 205 3.60 4.91 0.17
CA VAL A 205 4.25 6.05 -0.51
C VAL A 205 4.28 7.30 0.38
N ASP A 206 3.13 7.73 0.89
CA ASP A 206 3.08 8.93 1.74
C ASP A 206 3.77 8.71 3.08
N SER A 207 3.76 7.49 3.62
CA SER A 207 4.49 7.19 4.85
C SER A 207 6.00 7.34 4.67
N LEU A 208 6.53 6.92 3.51
CA LEU A 208 7.94 7.11 3.16
C LEU A 208 8.30 8.59 3.00
N VAL A 209 7.40 9.38 2.38
CA VAL A 209 7.58 10.82 2.23
C VAL A 209 7.61 11.50 3.61
N LEU A 210 6.67 11.17 4.50
CA LEU A 210 6.63 11.76 5.83
C LEU A 210 7.84 11.37 6.69
N LEU A 211 8.35 10.14 6.54
CA LEU A 211 9.54 9.67 7.26
C LEU A 211 10.85 10.22 6.69
N ASP A 212 10.85 10.85 5.51
CA ASP A 212 12.07 11.40 4.91
C ASP A 212 12.70 12.46 5.84
N GLY A 213 14.01 12.36 6.07
CA GLY A 213 14.74 13.18 7.03
C GLY A 213 14.55 12.81 8.52
N ASN A 214 13.70 11.84 8.86
CA ASN A 214 13.63 11.33 10.24
C ASN A 214 14.87 10.45 10.56
N PRO A 215 15.49 10.55 11.76
CA PRO A 215 16.65 9.73 12.13
C PRO A 215 16.43 8.20 12.03
N ALA A 216 15.18 7.74 12.19
CA ALA A 216 14.79 6.35 12.02
C ALA A 216 14.87 5.86 10.58
N TRP A 217 14.83 6.76 9.59
CA TRP A 217 14.81 6.43 8.17
C TRP A 217 16.09 6.95 7.49
N LYS A 218 17.05 6.06 7.30
CA LYS A 218 18.39 6.42 6.84
C LYS A 218 18.41 6.59 5.33
N THR A 219 19.38 7.34 4.82
CA THR A 219 19.61 7.51 3.37
C THR A 219 19.69 6.17 2.63
N GLN A 220 20.34 5.16 3.22
CA GLN A 220 20.41 3.82 2.64
C GLN A 220 19.04 3.13 2.52
N ASP A 221 18.14 3.37 3.49
CA ASP A 221 16.78 2.80 3.45
C ASP A 221 15.97 3.48 2.35
N GLN A 222 16.14 4.80 2.19
CA GLN A 222 15.52 5.58 1.13
C GLN A 222 15.99 5.12 -0.26
N LEU A 223 17.28 4.85 -0.44
CA LEU A 223 17.82 4.32 -1.69
C LEU A 223 17.28 2.91 -1.99
N ALA A 224 17.29 2.01 -1.00
CA ALA A 224 16.76 0.66 -1.15
C ALA A 224 15.26 0.66 -1.48
N MET A 225 14.47 1.53 -0.83
CA MET A 225 13.05 1.67 -1.18
C MET A 225 12.81 2.23 -2.57
N ARG A 226 13.59 3.23 -2.99
CA ARG A 226 13.50 3.74 -4.36
C ARG A 226 13.80 2.64 -5.37
N GLN A 227 14.84 1.84 -5.14
CA GLN A 227 15.16 0.70 -5.99
C GLN A 227 14.00 -0.32 -6.04
N TRP A 228 13.44 -0.69 -4.90
CA TRP A 228 12.31 -1.64 -4.84
C TRP A 228 11.09 -1.11 -5.60
N MET A 229 10.74 0.16 -5.39
CA MET A 229 9.61 0.81 -6.06
C MET A 229 9.83 0.96 -7.57
N SER A 230 11.07 1.23 -8.01
CA SER A 230 11.42 1.24 -9.43
C SER A 230 11.28 -0.13 -10.08
N GLN A 231 11.72 -1.20 -9.42
CA GLN A 231 11.54 -2.57 -9.90
C GLN A 231 10.06 -2.97 -9.94
N TYR A 232 9.28 -2.55 -8.94
CA TYR A 232 7.83 -2.79 -8.92
C TYR A 232 7.10 -2.03 -10.02
N LEU A 233 7.52 -0.79 -10.30
CA LEU A 233 6.99 0.01 -11.41
C LEU A 233 7.30 -0.64 -12.76
N ASP A 234 8.54 -1.12 -12.96
CA ASP A 234 8.90 -1.87 -14.17
C ASP A 234 7.99 -3.10 -14.34
N TRP A 235 7.79 -3.87 -13.27
CA TRP A 235 6.86 -5.00 -13.30
C TRP A 235 5.43 -4.59 -13.66
N LEU A 236 4.92 -3.47 -13.12
CA LEU A 236 3.60 -2.95 -13.46
C LEU A 236 3.45 -2.60 -14.96
N GLN A 237 4.53 -2.14 -15.59
CA GLN A 237 4.55 -1.68 -16.98
C GLN A 237 4.84 -2.80 -17.99
N THR A 238 5.51 -3.87 -17.58
CA THR A 238 5.98 -4.92 -18.50
C THR A 238 5.29 -6.27 -18.31
N ASN A 239 4.80 -6.59 -17.11
CA ASN A 239 4.23 -7.90 -16.83
C ASN A 239 2.83 -8.06 -17.44
N LYS A 240 2.57 -9.21 -18.06
CA LYS A 240 1.28 -9.53 -18.71
C LYS A 240 0.08 -9.45 -17.76
N LEU A 241 0.22 -9.85 -16.49
CA LEU A 241 -0.85 -9.77 -15.49
C LEU A 241 -1.16 -8.31 -15.15
N ALA A 242 -0.13 -7.50 -14.89
CA ALA A 242 -0.28 -6.08 -14.58
C ALA A 242 -0.88 -5.29 -15.75
N MET A 243 -0.36 -5.52 -16.95
CA MET A 243 -0.87 -4.90 -18.18
C MET A 243 -2.29 -5.33 -18.54
N LYS A 244 -2.72 -6.53 -18.17
CA LYS A 244 -4.11 -6.95 -18.34
C LYS A 244 -5.04 -6.24 -17.37
N GLU A 245 -4.62 -6.02 -16.12
CA GLU A 245 -5.41 -5.25 -15.15
C GLU A 245 -5.56 -3.78 -15.58
N SER A 246 -4.49 -3.16 -16.09
CA SER A 246 -4.53 -1.75 -16.52
C SER A 246 -5.53 -1.48 -17.65
N ARG A 247 -5.86 -2.48 -18.45
CA ARG A 247 -6.84 -2.43 -19.55
C ARG A 247 -8.25 -2.88 -19.16
N THR A 248 -8.49 -3.26 -17.91
CA THR A 248 -9.81 -3.76 -17.49
C THR A 248 -10.76 -2.58 -17.23
N GLU A 249 -11.79 -2.43 -18.07
CA GLU A 249 -12.61 -1.21 -18.16
C GLU A 249 -13.63 -0.99 -17.02
N ASN A 250 -13.77 -1.92 -16.08
CA ASN A 250 -14.89 -1.92 -15.12
C ASN A 250 -14.51 -1.63 -13.65
N LYS A 251 -13.36 -0.98 -13.40
CA LYS A 251 -12.93 -0.53 -12.06
C LYS A 251 -12.44 0.91 -12.13
N PRO A 252 -12.56 1.72 -11.05
CA PRO A 252 -12.06 3.08 -11.07
C PRO A 252 -10.57 3.09 -11.45
N ARG A 253 -10.25 3.77 -12.56
CA ARG A 253 -8.91 3.92 -13.20
C ARG A 253 -7.90 4.72 -12.35
N GLN A 254 -7.82 4.45 -11.05
CA GLN A 254 -6.96 5.21 -10.12
C GLN A 254 -5.64 4.53 -9.76
N LEU A 255 -5.38 3.31 -10.22
CA LEU A 255 -4.24 2.51 -9.74
C LEU A 255 -3.15 2.20 -10.76
N VAL A 256 -3.29 2.63 -12.02
CA VAL A 256 -2.21 2.47 -13.01
C VAL A 256 -1.88 3.82 -13.61
N CYS A 257 -0.72 4.36 -13.23
CA CYS A 257 -0.14 5.54 -13.86
C CYS A 257 0.00 5.27 -15.36
N HIS A 258 -0.78 5.98 -16.17
CA HIS A 258 -0.60 6.01 -17.62
C HIS A 258 0.71 6.74 -17.93
N ALA A 259 1.74 5.99 -18.31
CA ALA A 259 2.93 6.54 -18.95
C ALA A 259 2.75 6.47 -20.47
N GLY A 260 2.33 7.60 -21.07
CA GLY A 260 2.56 7.94 -22.48
C GLY A 260 1.71 7.23 -23.55
N GLY A 261 1.27 8.02 -24.53
CA GLY A 261 0.76 7.54 -25.83
C GLY A 261 -0.69 7.94 -26.09
N GLY A 262 -0.87 9.06 -26.81
CA GLY A 262 -2.18 9.62 -27.08
C GLY A 262 -3.09 8.71 -27.91
N HIS A 263 -4.34 8.59 -27.48
CA HIS A 263 -5.46 8.46 -28.42
C HIS A 263 -6.64 9.27 -27.90
N ARG A 264 -7.11 10.17 -28.78
CA ARG A 264 -8.40 10.85 -28.64
C ARG A 264 -9.48 9.78 -28.60
N VAL A 265 -10.30 9.80 -27.55
CA VAL A 265 -11.69 9.36 -27.65
C VAL A 265 -12.53 10.52 -27.15
N VAL A 266 -13.08 11.25 -28.11
CA VAL A 266 -14.21 12.15 -27.90
C VAL A 266 -15.40 11.27 -27.63
N SER A 267 -16.12 11.48 -26.52
CA SER A 267 -17.50 11.03 -26.37
C SER A 267 -18.22 11.98 -25.43
N ARG A 268 -19.41 12.36 -25.86
CA ARG A 268 -20.38 13.27 -25.24
C ARG A 268 -20.90 12.75 -23.92
#